data_AF-A0AAW0SSU6-F1
#
_entry.id   AF-A0AAW0SSU6-F1
#
_cell.length_a   1.000
_cell.length_b   1.000
_cell.length_c   1.000
_cell.angle_alpha   90.00
_cell.angle_beta   90.00
_cell.angle_gamma   90.00
#
_symmetry.space_group_name_H-M   'P 1'
#
loop_
_entity.id
_entity.type
_entity.pdbx_description
1 polymer ?
#
loop_
_entity_poly.entity_id
_entity_poly.type
_entity_poly.pdbx_seq_one_letter_code
_entity_poly.pdbx_strand_id
1 'polypeptide(L)'
;MMCTAAVVVVVTVSCLAMYTQDCISYHVERSLQGPIPQDDPHLIQWVRSQLVPPSRHPYNLSLLMSGLHQEADKAEKNGGSYSPSQEFILGKVEELYGKKLTQPGTFLEAGAYDGEFLSNTLYLEHDFNWRGLLVEANPVFFEQLLWKRRKSYAINVCLNTKPFPSKVGSVTEVQCVPLYTVIRALGRTHIDFLSLDVEHAEMGILDTVPWGEISFTVMAIEHTTQDDLVSYLDQRGYQHVGSFLEDHIFVNKKNI
;
A
#
# COMPACT_ATOMS: atom_id res chain seq x y z
N MET A 1 43.48 -7.26 61.10
CA MET A 1 42.07 -7.69 61.09
C MET A 1 41.31 -6.78 60.15
N MET A 2 40.71 -7.38 59.12
CA MET A 2 40.03 -6.75 58.01
C MET A 2 38.67 -6.21 58.47
N CYS A 3 38.29 -5.02 57.99
CA CYS A 3 36.89 -4.59 57.98
C CYS A 3 36.45 -4.61 56.51
N THR A 4 35.57 -5.53 56.16
CA THR A 4 35.00 -5.72 54.84
C THR A 4 33.96 -4.64 54.55
N ALA A 5 34.17 -3.83 53.51
CA ALA A 5 33.14 -3.00 52.92
C ALA A 5 32.40 -3.82 51.85
N ALA A 6 31.11 -4.05 52.03
CA ALA A 6 30.25 -4.62 51.00
C ALA A 6 30.00 -3.56 49.93
N VAL A 7 30.55 -3.77 48.74
CA VAL A 7 30.23 -2.96 47.55
C VAL A 7 28.94 -3.52 46.95
N VAL A 8 27.86 -2.77 47.05
CA VAL A 8 26.64 -3.00 46.26
C VAL A 8 26.96 -2.59 44.84
N VAL A 9 27.20 -3.57 43.96
CA VAL A 9 27.28 -3.34 42.52
C VAL A 9 25.85 -3.15 42.01
N VAL A 10 25.40 -1.90 41.93
CA VAL A 10 24.26 -1.55 41.10
C VAL A 10 24.71 -1.74 39.66
N VAL A 11 24.23 -2.79 39.00
CA VAL A 11 24.41 -2.98 37.56
C VAL A 11 23.51 -1.95 36.87
N THR A 12 23.97 -0.71 36.78
CA THR A 12 23.48 0.21 35.76
C THR A 12 24.11 -0.25 34.45
N VAL A 13 23.30 -0.78 33.54
CA VAL A 13 23.75 -1.03 32.16
C VAL A 13 23.96 0.33 31.50
N SER A 14 25.14 0.90 31.72
CA SER A 14 25.62 2.07 30.99
C SER A 14 26.07 1.60 29.61
N CYS A 15 25.26 1.94 28.60
CA CYS A 15 25.57 1.72 27.20
C CYS A 15 26.77 2.60 26.81
N LEU A 16 27.98 2.03 26.93
CA LEU A 16 29.25 2.68 26.58
C LEU A 16 29.65 2.29 25.14
N ALA A 17 29.35 3.22 24.23
CA ALA A 17 30.17 3.65 23.08
C ALA A 17 30.71 2.65 22.02
N MET A 18 30.27 1.38 21.95
CA MET A 18 30.63 0.48 20.83
C MET A 18 29.46 -0.23 20.13
N TYR A 19 28.21 0.11 20.44
CA TYR A 19 27.01 -0.65 20.01
C TYR A 19 25.80 0.23 19.64
N THR A 20 26.00 1.37 18.97
CA THR A 20 24.86 2.27 18.65
C THR A 20 23.94 1.69 17.56
N GLN A 21 24.49 0.93 16.60
CA GLN A 21 23.70 0.40 15.48
C GLN A 21 22.88 -0.84 15.88
N ASP A 22 23.45 -1.71 16.72
CA ASP A 22 22.80 -2.95 17.16
C ASP A 22 21.70 -2.69 18.21
N CYS A 23 21.85 -1.72 19.11
CA CYS A 23 20.79 -1.34 20.05
C CYS A 23 19.59 -0.70 19.34
N ILE A 24 19.83 0.11 18.30
CA ILE A 24 18.76 0.71 17.48
C ILE A 24 18.01 -0.39 16.71
N SER A 25 18.72 -1.33 16.07
CA SER A 25 18.10 -2.47 15.38
C SER A 25 17.25 -3.33 16.32
N TYR A 26 17.78 -3.65 17.51
CA TYR A 26 17.08 -4.44 18.51
C TYR A 26 15.79 -3.76 19.04
N HIS A 27 15.83 -2.44 19.26
CA HIS A 27 14.65 -1.69 19.68
C HIS A 27 13.60 -1.62 18.56
N VAL A 28 14.02 -1.45 17.31
CA VAL A 28 13.12 -1.41 16.15
C VAL A 28 12.44 -2.75 15.95
N GLU A 29 13.16 -3.87 15.99
CA GLU A 29 12.59 -5.22 15.82
C GLU A 29 11.50 -5.55 16.86
N ARG A 30 11.73 -5.18 18.13
CA ARG A 30 10.72 -5.36 19.18
C ARG A 30 9.51 -4.43 18.99
N SER A 31 9.75 -3.24 18.46
CA SER A 31 8.71 -2.23 18.19
C SER A 31 7.83 -2.62 17.00
N LEU A 32 8.37 -3.35 16.02
CA LEU A 32 7.62 -3.89 14.87
C LEU A 32 6.61 -4.99 15.23
N GLN A 33 6.72 -5.57 16.43
CA GLN A 33 5.71 -6.49 16.99
C GLN A 33 4.53 -5.74 17.62
N GLY A 34 4.67 -4.43 17.84
CA GLY A 34 3.65 -3.55 18.38
C GLY A 34 3.36 -3.75 19.89
N PRO A 35 2.48 -2.91 20.45
CA PRO A 35 1.88 -1.74 19.81
C PRO A 35 2.83 -0.52 19.85
N ILE A 36 3.11 0.06 18.68
CA ILE A 36 3.67 1.42 18.55
C ILE A 36 2.73 2.26 17.66
N PRO A 37 2.56 3.56 17.90
CA PRO A 37 1.67 4.40 17.11
C PRO A 37 2.01 4.40 15.61
N GLN A 38 1.00 4.47 14.75
CA GLN A 38 1.14 4.52 13.30
C GLN A 38 1.86 5.78 12.75
N ASP A 39 1.99 6.84 13.54
CA ASP A 39 2.79 8.04 13.24
C ASP A 39 4.19 8.02 13.86
N ASP A 40 4.61 6.92 14.50
CA ASP A 40 5.92 6.85 15.14
C ASP A 40 7.05 7.10 14.10
N PRO A 41 7.98 8.04 14.37
CA PRO A 41 9.01 8.42 13.41
C PRO A 41 10.00 7.29 13.11
N HIS A 42 10.25 6.38 14.06
CA HIS A 42 11.10 5.22 13.82
C HIS A 42 10.39 4.17 12.97
N LEU A 43 9.08 3.99 13.16
CA LEU A 43 8.27 3.14 12.27
C LEU A 43 8.24 3.69 10.84
N ILE A 44 7.97 4.98 10.67
CA ILE A 44 7.97 5.64 9.35
C ILE A 44 9.35 5.50 8.69
N GLN A 45 10.42 5.69 9.45
CA GLN A 45 11.78 5.54 8.93
C GLN A 45 12.10 4.09 8.56
N TRP A 46 11.62 3.12 9.32
CA TRP A 46 11.75 1.69 8.98
C TRP A 46 10.99 1.37 7.69
N VAL A 47 9.74 1.81 7.54
CA VAL A 47 8.97 1.60 6.30
C VAL A 47 9.70 2.23 5.12
N ARG A 48 10.25 3.44 5.28
CA ARG A 48 11.04 4.11 4.25
C ARG A 48 12.27 3.29 3.84
N SER A 49 12.93 2.60 4.78
CA SER A 49 14.09 1.75 4.47
C SER A 49 13.71 0.44 3.77
N GLN A 50 12.44 0.02 3.82
CA GLN A 50 11.94 -1.15 3.10
C GLN A 50 11.50 -0.86 1.66
N LEU A 51 11.39 0.41 1.27
CA LEU A 51 10.95 0.79 -0.07
C LEU A 51 11.98 0.39 -1.13
N VAL A 52 11.55 -0.38 -2.12
CA VAL A 52 12.31 -0.63 -3.36
C VAL A 52 12.07 0.54 -4.31
N PRO A 53 13.12 1.23 -4.79
CA PRO A 53 12.96 2.37 -5.68
C PRO A 53 12.48 1.98 -7.08
N PRO A 54 11.87 2.92 -7.84
CA PRO A 54 11.50 2.73 -9.24
C PRO A 54 12.63 2.17 -10.10
N SER A 55 12.30 1.23 -11.00
CA SER A 55 13.29 0.67 -11.91
C SER A 55 13.73 1.68 -12.97
N ARG A 56 15.05 1.76 -13.17
CA ARG A 56 15.67 2.55 -14.25
C ARG A 56 15.78 1.78 -15.57
N HIS A 57 15.51 0.49 -15.57
CA HIS A 57 15.55 -0.36 -16.78
C HIS A 57 14.22 -0.34 -17.53
N PRO A 58 14.17 -0.60 -18.85
CA PRO A 58 12.91 -0.74 -19.57
C PRO A 58 11.96 -1.72 -18.89
N TYR A 59 10.66 -1.45 -18.98
CA TYR A 59 9.60 -2.37 -18.55
C TYR A 59 9.86 -3.79 -19.05
N ASN A 60 9.49 -4.79 -18.26
CA ASN A 60 9.57 -6.21 -18.61
C ASN A 60 8.20 -6.84 -18.42
N LEU A 61 7.24 -6.37 -19.21
CA LEU A 61 5.84 -6.80 -19.19
C LEU A 61 5.67 -8.00 -20.13
N SER A 62 4.93 -9.00 -19.69
CA SER A 62 4.51 -10.14 -20.51
C SER A 62 3.48 -9.78 -21.58
N LEU A 63 2.72 -8.70 -21.35
CA LEU A 63 1.64 -8.16 -22.16
C LEU A 63 0.52 -9.16 -22.52
N LEU A 64 0.47 -10.31 -21.86
CA LEU A 64 -0.60 -11.29 -21.94
C LEU A 64 -1.52 -11.04 -20.73
N MET A 65 -2.71 -10.45 -20.94
CA MET A 65 -3.57 -9.92 -19.87
C MET A 65 -2.86 -8.80 -19.09
N SER A 66 -2.45 -7.80 -19.83
CA SER A 66 -1.44 -6.79 -19.51
C SER A 66 -1.89 -5.71 -18.52
N GLY A 67 -3.18 -5.66 -18.19
CA GLY A 67 -3.74 -4.57 -17.39
C GLY A 67 -3.64 -3.20 -18.06
N LEU A 68 -3.54 -3.17 -19.39
CA LEU A 68 -3.58 -1.94 -20.19
C LEU A 68 -4.99 -1.75 -20.74
N HIS A 69 -5.60 -0.60 -20.47
CA HIS A 69 -6.97 -0.25 -20.87
C HIS A 69 -7.25 -0.52 -22.36
N GLN A 70 -8.49 -0.89 -22.69
CA GLN A 70 -8.98 -1.34 -24.01
C GLN A 70 -8.50 -2.75 -24.39
N GLU A 71 -8.46 -3.69 -23.43
CA GLU A 71 -8.20 -5.09 -23.75
C GLU A 71 -9.36 -5.72 -24.52
N ALA A 72 -10.60 -5.22 -24.41
CA ALA A 72 -11.75 -5.70 -25.18
C ALA A 72 -11.55 -5.59 -26.71
N ASP A 73 -11.03 -4.45 -27.19
CA ASP A 73 -10.76 -4.22 -28.62
C ASP A 73 -9.58 -5.04 -29.16
N LYS A 74 -8.66 -5.46 -28.28
CA LYS A 74 -7.52 -6.35 -28.59
C LYS A 74 -7.90 -7.82 -28.48
N ALA A 75 -8.80 -8.16 -27.56
CA ALA A 75 -9.33 -9.49 -27.31
C ALA A 75 -10.12 -10.03 -28.50
N GLU A 76 -11.00 -9.21 -29.09
CA GLU A 76 -11.76 -9.59 -30.30
C GLU A 76 -10.87 -9.81 -31.52
N LYS A 77 -9.75 -9.09 -31.63
CA LYS A 77 -8.86 -9.14 -32.83
C LYS A 77 -7.77 -10.20 -32.75
N ASN A 78 -7.29 -10.53 -31.54
CA ASN A 78 -6.12 -11.40 -31.36
C ASN A 78 -6.34 -12.56 -30.37
N GLY A 79 -7.56 -12.79 -29.88
CA GLY A 79 -7.86 -13.87 -28.93
C GLY A 79 -7.27 -13.64 -27.55
N GLY A 80 -7.15 -12.38 -27.12
CA GLY A 80 -6.73 -12.02 -25.77
C GLY A 80 -7.83 -12.24 -24.72
N SER A 81 -7.42 -12.48 -23.48
CA SER A 81 -8.31 -12.45 -22.31
C SER A 81 -8.29 -11.04 -21.71
N TYR A 82 -9.45 -10.55 -21.24
CA TYR A 82 -9.57 -9.27 -20.52
C TYR A 82 -10.30 -9.51 -19.18
N SER A 83 -10.14 -8.58 -18.24
CA SER A 83 -10.89 -8.60 -16.98
C SER A 83 -12.00 -7.53 -16.98
N PRO A 84 -13.27 -7.93 -16.92
CA PRO A 84 -14.39 -7.00 -16.82
C PRO A 84 -14.33 -6.09 -15.59
N SER A 85 -13.84 -6.59 -14.45
CA SER A 85 -13.70 -5.78 -13.22
C SER A 85 -12.65 -4.68 -13.40
N GLN A 86 -11.48 -5.05 -13.92
CA GLN A 86 -10.42 -4.09 -14.18
C GLN A 86 -10.84 -3.01 -15.18
N GLU A 87 -11.51 -3.38 -16.28
CA GLU A 87 -12.01 -2.41 -17.26
C GLU A 87 -13.08 -1.49 -16.66
N PHE A 88 -13.92 -2.00 -15.75
CA PHE A 88 -14.85 -1.17 -14.99
C PHE A 88 -14.11 -0.14 -14.12
N ILE A 89 -13.09 -0.55 -13.36
CA ILE A 89 -12.29 0.35 -12.52
C ILE A 89 -11.61 1.42 -13.36
N LEU A 90 -10.87 1.02 -14.40
CA LEU A 90 -10.14 1.95 -15.26
C LEU A 90 -11.10 2.90 -15.98
N GLY A 91 -12.21 2.40 -16.53
CA GLY A 91 -13.23 3.22 -17.17
C GLY A 91 -13.82 4.28 -16.21
N LYS A 92 -14.02 3.93 -14.94
CA LYS A 92 -14.48 4.90 -13.92
C LYS A 92 -13.41 5.92 -13.56
N VAL A 93 -12.15 5.51 -13.45
CA VAL A 93 -11.03 6.46 -13.25
C VAL A 93 -10.95 7.44 -14.41
N GLU A 94 -11.06 6.98 -15.65
CA GLU A 94 -11.07 7.84 -16.84
C GLU A 94 -12.27 8.80 -16.85
N GLU A 95 -13.47 8.31 -16.56
CA GLU A 95 -14.70 9.12 -16.47
C GLU A 95 -14.53 10.27 -15.46
N LEU A 96 -14.02 9.96 -14.26
CA LEU A 96 -13.89 10.91 -13.16
C LEU A 96 -12.78 11.93 -13.38
N TYR A 97 -11.62 11.51 -13.90
CA TYR A 97 -10.49 12.42 -14.13
C TYR A 97 -10.62 13.19 -15.44
N GLY A 98 -11.22 12.59 -16.48
CA GLY A 98 -11.33 13.17 -17.81
C GLY A 98 -9.99 13.75 -18.29
N LYS A 99 -9.98 15.04 -18.65
CA LYS A 99 -8.75 15.72 -19.11
C LYS A 99 -7.66 15.85 -18.04
N LYS A 100 -7.97 15.73 -16.75
CA LYS A 100 -6.97 15.79 -15.68
C LYS A 100 -6.10 14.53 -15.66
N LEU A 101 -6.55 13.43 -16.27
CA LEU A 101 -5.82 12.16 -16.30
C LEU A 101 -4.43 12.31 -16.94
N THR A 102 -4.27 13.20 -17.92
CA THR A 102 -2.99 13.48 -18.59
C THR A 102 -2.01 14.28 -17.73
N GLN A 103 -2.38 14.69 -16.52
CA GLN A 103 -1.48 15.32 -15.56
C GLN A 103 -0.85 14.24 -14.67
N PRO A 104 0.42 14.40 -14.24
CA PRO A 104 1.03 13.44 -13.33
C PRO A 104 0.24 13.34 -12.01
N GLY A 105 -0.20 12.14 -11.67
CA GLY A 105 -0.85 11.83 -10.39
C GLY A 105 -0.07 10.80 -9.56
N THR A 106 -0.53 10.60 -8.33
CA THR A 106 0.00 9.64 -7.36
C THR A 106 -1.02 8.55 -7.08
N PHE A 107 -0.61 7.28 -7.18
CA PHE A 107 -1.45 6.16 -6.78
C PHE A 107 -0.86 5.37 -5.61
N LEU A 108 -1.70 4.57 -4.97
CA LEU A 108 -1.29 3.48 -4.08
C LEU A 108 -2.13 2.26 -4.43
N GLU A 109 -1.48 1.13 -4.71
CA GLU A 109 -2.13 -0.15 -4.98
C GLU A 109 -1.69 -1.13 -3.91
N ALA A 110 -2.64 -1.60 -3.11
CA ALA A 110 -2.43 -2.70 -2.17
C ALA A 110 -3.13 -3.93 -2.72
N GLY A 111 -2.40 -5.06 -2.74
CA GLY A 111 -2.75 -6.23 -3.56
C GLY A 111 -2.10 -6.19 -4.93
N ALA A 112 -0.87 -5.66 -5.04
CA ALA A 112 -0.24 -5.44 -6.35
C ALA A 112 0.19 -6.72 -7.07
N TYR A 113 0.11 -7.88 -6.42
CA TYR A 113 0.34 -9.21 -7.00
C TYR A 113 1.68 -9.31 -7.74
N ASP A 114 1.68 -9.73 -9.01
CA ASP A 114 2.86 -9.85 -9.86
C ASP A 114 3.27 -8.52 -10.54
N GLY A 115 2.58 -7.41 -10.24
CA GLY A 115 2.85 -6.08 -10.77
C GLY A 115 2.36 -5.81 -12.19
N GLU A 116 1.66 -6.73 -12.84
CA GLU A 116 1.14 -6.57 -14.20
C GLU A 116 -0.27 -7.13 -14.36
N PHE A 117 -0.45 -8.41 -14.04
CA PHE A 117 -1.73 -9.11 -14.15
C PHE A 117 -2.77 -8.42 -13.26
N LEU A 118 -3.88 -7.98 -13.88
CA LEU A 118 -4.98 -7.27 -13.22
C LEU A 118 -4.59 -5.98 -12.47
N SER A 119 -3.43 -5.39 -12.74
CA SER A 119 -3.03 -4.15 -12.06
C SER A 119 -3.97 -2.98 -12.39
N ASN A 120 -4.53 -2.35 -11.35
CA ASN A 120 -5.38 -1.16 -11.49
C ASN A 120 -4.58 0.12 -11.72
N THR A 121 -3.24 0.06 -11.70
CA THR A 121 -2.38 1.25 -11.79
C THR A 121 -1.35 1.22 -12.91
N LEU A 122 -1.13 0.07 -13.57
CA LEU A 122 -0.16 -0.03 -14.66
C LEU A 122 -0.49 0.91 -15.81
N TYR A 123 -1.77 0.97 -16.19
CA TYR A 123 -2.27 1.90 -17.20
C TYR A 123 -1.96 3.37 -16.84
N LEU A 124 -2.25 3.78 -15.60
CA LEU A 124 -1.96 5.12 -15.11
C LEU A 124 -0.46 5.45 -15.14
N GLU A 125 0.37 4.47 -14.75
CA GLU A 125 1.81 4.62 -14.69
C GLU A 125 2.47 4.73 -16.08
N HIS A 126 2.06 3.84 -16.98
CA HIS A 126 2.65 3.66 -18.30
C HIS A 126 2.17 4.73 -19.28
N ASP A 127 0.86 4.98 -19.37
CA ASP A 127 0.27 5.85 -20.39
C ASP A 127 0.18 7.31 -19.94
N PHE A 128 0.00 7.55 -18.64
CA PHE A 128 -0.17 8.91 -18.09
C PHE A 128 0.96 9.37 -17.18
N ASN A 129 2.03 8.57 -17.06
CA ASN A 129 3.22 8.93 -16.27
C ASN A 129 2.91 9.17 -14.78
N TRP A 130 1.84 8.58 -14.25
CA TRP A 130 1.56 8.57 -12.81
C TRP A 130 2.63 7.78 -12.06
N ARG A 131 2.87 8.11 -10.80
CA ARG A 131 3.90 7.45 -9.98
C ARG A 131 3.36 7.19 -8.59
N GLY A 132 3.56 5.99 -8.08
CA GLY A 132 2.92 5.60 -6.84
C GLY A 132 3.73 4.62 -6.00
N LEU A 133 2.98 3.82 -5.26
CA LEU A 133 3.48 2.70 -4.48
C LEU A 133 2.66 1.45 -4.76
N LEU A 134 3.37 0.34 -4.96
CA LEU A 134 2.82 -1.00 -5.04
C LEU A 134 3.11 -1.75 -3.74
N VAL A 135 2.08 -2.26 -3.08
CA VAL A 135 2.16 -3.02 -1.83
C VAL A 135 1.73 -4.46 -2.12
N GLU A 136 2.62 -5.41 -1.84
CA GLU A 136 2.35 -6.84 -2.01
C GLU A 136 2.90 -7.61 -0.80
N ALA A 137 2.05 -8.38 -0.13
CA ALA A 137 2.41 -9.06 1.11
C ALA A 137 3.17 -10.37 0.84
N ASN A 138 2.81 -11.12 -0.19
CA ASN A 138 3.41 -12.39 -0.52
C ASN A 138 4.79 -12.18 -1.15
N PRO A 139 5.89 -12.66 -0.54
CA PRO A 139 7.23 -12.45 -1.06
C PRO A 139 7.46 -13.08 -2.44
N VAL A 140 6.75 -14.17 -2.77
CA VAL A 140 6.87 -14.82 -4.08
C VAL A 140 6.25 -13.96 -5.19
N PHE A 141 5.10 -13.34 -4.93
CA PHE A 141 4.49 -12.40 -5.88
C PHE A 141 5.25 -11.08 -5.91
N PHE A 142 5.75 -10.62 -4.77
CA PHE A 142 6.60 -9.43 -4.71
C PHE A 142 7.87 -9.57 -5.55
N GLU A 143 8.55 -10.73 -5.53
CA GLU A 143 9.68 -10.96 -6.41
C GLU A 143 9.30 -10.86 -7.89
N GLN A 144 8.15 -11.43 -8.29
CA GLN A 144 7.63 -11.32 -9.65
C GLN A 144 7.31 -9.88 -10.04
N LEU A 145 6.73 -9.10 -9.12
CA LEU A 145 6.47 -7.67 -9.27
C LEU A 145 7.75 -6.89 -9.58
N LEU A 146 8.84 -7.16 -8.85
CA LEU A 146 10.13 -6.51 -9.13
C LEU A 146 10.65 -6.83 -10.53
N TRP A 147 10.40 -8.04 -11.04
CA TRP A 147 10.77 -8.44 -12.40
C TRP A 147 10.04 -7.68 -13.49
N LYS A 148 8.86 -7.10 -13.24
CA LYS A 148 8.13 -6.26 -14.21
C LYS A 148 8.76 -4.90 -14.43
N ARG A 149 9.69 -4.47 -13.55
CA ARG A 149 10.44 -3.22 -13.65
C ARG A 149 9.55 -1.98 -13.72
N ARG A 150 8.52 -1.97 -12.87
CA ARG A 150 7.62 -0.82 -12.67
C ARG A 150 8.40 0.46 -12.36
N LYS A 151 7.78 1.60 -12.69
CA LYS A 151 8.33 2.95 -12.51
C LYS A 151 7.87 3.61 -11.21
N SER A 152 7.25 2.83 -10.34
CA SER A 152 6.79 3.24 -9.02
C SER A 152 7.57 2.52 -7.92
N TYR A 153 7.46 3.01 -6.69
CA TYR A 153 8.02 2.31 -5.54
C TYR A 153 7.29 0.99 -5.32
N ALA A 154 7.97 0.02 -4.72
CA ALA A 154 7.36 -1.21 -4.27
C ALA A 154 7.76 -1.53 -2.83
N ILE A 155 6.91 -2.23 -2.08
CA ILE A 155 7.21 -2.68 -0.72
C ILE A 155 6.58 -4.05 -0.41
N ASN A 156 7.35 -4.92 0.25
CA ASN A 156 6.88 -6.24 0.69
C ASN A 156 6.38 -6.20 2.13
N VAL A 157 5.15 -5.74 2.32
CA VAL A 157 4.44 -5.69 3.60
C VAL A 157 2.96 -5.98 3.37
N CYS A 158 2.25 -6.41 4.40
CA CYS A 158 0.79 -6.34 4.42
C CYS A 158 0.32 -5.00 5.00
N LEU A 159 -0.90 -4.60 4.67
CA LEU A 159 -1.57 -3.53 5.38
C LEU A 159 -2.26 -4.09 6.63
N ASN A 160 -2.12 -3.39 7.76
CA ASN A 160 -2.67 -3.86 9.02
C ASN A 160 -4.06 -3.29 9.28
N THR A 161 -4.93 -4.11 9.87
CA THR A 161 -6.26 -3.71 10.38
C THR A 161 -6.20 -3.10 11.78
N LYS A 162 -4.99 -2.89 12.29
CA LYS A 162 -4.70 -2.25 13.58
C LYS A 162 -3.84 -1.00 13.35
N PRO A 163 -3.99 0.06 14.16
CA PRO A 163 -3.23 1.31 13.99
C PRO A 163 -1.79 1.21 14.54
N PHE A 164 -1.16 0.05 14.38
CA PHE A 164 0.21 -0.26 14.80
C PHE A 164 0.76 -1.44 13.97
N PRO A 165 2.09 -1.63 13.87
CA PRO A 165 2.66 -2.75 13.14
C PRO A 165 2.49 -4.08 13.89
N SER A 166 2.40 -5.18 13.15
CA SER A 166 2.45 -6.53 13.71
C SER A 166 2.94 -7.52 12.67
N LYS A 167 3.57 -8.61 13.10
CA LYS A 167 3.87 -9.75 12.24
C LYS A 167 2.66 -10.67 12.13
N VAL A 168 2.36 -11.12 10.91
CA VAL A 168 1.26 -12.05 10.61
C VAL A 168 1.78 -13.18 9.73
N GLY A 169 1.25 -14.39 9.92
CA GLY A 169 1.58 -15.57 9.12
C GLY A 169 2.07 -16.75 9.95
N SER A 170 1.70 -17.96 9.53
CA SER A 170 2.07 -19.21 10.21
C SER A 170 3.24 -19.94 9.56
N VAL A 171 3.49 -19.69 8.26
CA VAL A 171 4.53 -20.36 7.46
C VAL A 171 5.57 -19.36 6.97
N THR A 172 5.10 -18.24 6.42
CA THR A 172 5.94 -17.09 6.05
C THR A 172 5.46 -15.89 6.84
N GLU A 173 6.23 -15.45 7.83
CA GLU A 173 5.93 -14.22 8.57
C GLU A 173 6.10 -13.02 7.63
N VAL A 174 5.06 -12.20 7.51
CA VAL A 174 5.10 -10.92 6.80
C VAL A 174 4.86 -9.80 7.82
N GLN A 175 5.62 -8.72 7.69
CA GLN A 175 5.39 -7.54 8.51
C GLN A 175 4.18 -6.79 7.97
N CYS A 176 3.14 -6.62 8.79
CA CYS A 176 2.03 -5.73 8.47
C CYS A 176 2.26 -4.35 9.09
N VAL A 177 1.90 -3.31 8.35
CA VAL A 177 1.98 -1.92 8.79
C VAL A 177 0.69 -1.15 8.45
N PRO A 178 0.30 -0.14 9.24
CA PRO A 178 -0.88 0.67 8.93
C PRO A 178 -0.72 1.44 7.60
N LEU A 179 -1.79 1.54 6.81
CA LEU A 179 -1.83 2.28 5.53
C LEU A 179 -1.31 3.71 5.68
N TYR A 180 -1.70 4.37 6.77
CA TYR A 180 -1.23 5.72 7.09
C TYR A 180 0.30 5.81 7.21
N THR A 181 0.93 4.85 7.91
CA THR A 181 2.39 4.77 8.04
C THR A 181 3.08 4.75 6.69
N VAL A 182 2.55 3.94 5.76
CA VAL A 182 3.07 3.79 4.40
C VAL A 182 2.97 5.10 3.62
N ILE A 183 1.82 5.76 3.67
CA ILE A 183 1.60 7.07 3.01
C ILE A 183 2.56 8.14 3.59
N ARG A 184 2.77 8.14 4.91
CA ARG A 184 3.72 9.04 5.57
C ARG A 184 5.18 8.73 5.20
N ALA A 185 5.54 7.46 5.02
CA ALA A 185 6.88 7.07 4.58
C ALA A 185 7.21 7.59 3.17
N LEU A 186 6.21 7.64 2.28
CA LEU A 186 6.29 8.28 0.96
C LEU A 186 6.36 9.82 1.03
N GLY A 187 6.21 10.42 2.21
CA GLY A 187 6.18 11.87 2.39
C GLY A 187 4.90 12.51 1.81
N ARG A 188 3.80 11.77 1.76
CA ARG A 188 2.51 12.21 1.23
C ARG A 188 1.46 12.34 2.33
N THR A 189 0.44 13.14 2.04
CA THR A 189 -0.81 13.23 2.80
C THR A 189 -2.04 13.12 1.90
N HIS A 190 -1.84 13.05 0.58
CA HIS A 190 -2.89 12.87 -0.40
C HIS A 190 -2.44 11.85 -1.45
N ILE A 191 -3.36 11.00 -1.89
CA ILE A 191 -3.18 10.03 -2.96
C ILE A 191 -4.34 10.24 -3.96
N ASP A 192 -4.01 10.40 -5.23
CA ASP A 192 -5.02 10.66 -6.26
C ASP A 192 -5.87 9.41 -6.53
N PHE A 193 -5.24 8.23 -6.58
CA PHE A 193 -5.95 6.96 -6.76
C PHE A 193 -5.49 5.89 -5.77
N LEU A 194 -6.42 5.37 -4.95
CA LEU A 194 -6.19 4.21 -4.09
C LEU A 194 -6.89 3.00 -4.68
N SER A 195 -6.15 1.92 -4.93
CA SER A 195 -6.70 0.57 -5.13
C SER A 195 -6.43 -0.23 -3.87
N LEU A 196 -7.48 -0.69 -3.20
CA LEU A 196 -7.40 -1.48 -1.97
C LEU A 196 -8.13 -2.82 -2.19
N ASP A 197 -7.33 -3.84 -2.45
CA ASP A 197 -7.75 -5.21 -2.72
C ASP A 197 -6.79 -6.13 -1.96
N VAL A 198 -7.16 -6.53 -0.75
CA VAL A 198 -6.27 -7.22 0.20
C VAL A 198 -6.99 -8.37 0.90
N GLU A 199 -7.85 -9.05 0.16
CA GLU A 199 -8.53 -10.29 0.53
C GLU A 199 -9.33 -10.15 1.84
N HIS A 200 -10.31 -9.25 1.85
CA HIS A 200 -11.31 -9.04 2.92
C HIS A 200 -10.81 -8.33 4.19
N ALA A 201 -9.66 -7.65 4.12
CA ALA A 201 -9.12 -6.82 5.22
C ALA A 201 -9.43 -5.33 5.07
N GLU A 202 -10.15 -4.93 4.03
CA GLU A 202 -10.33 -3.54 3.57
C GLU A 202 -10.98 -2.68 4.64
N MET A 203 -12.12 -3.12 5.19
CA MET A 203 -12.82 -2.39 6.25
C MET A 203 -11.95 -2.19 7.49
N GLY A 204 -11.23 -3.23 7.91
CA GLY A 204 -10.32 -3.13 9.05
C GLY A 204 -9.17 -2.16 8.80
N ILE A 205 -8.68 -2.05 7.57
CA ILE A 205 -7.65 -1.06 7.20
C ILE A 205 -8.27 0.34 7.17
N LEU A 206 -9.45 0.50 6.56
CA LEU A 206 -10.17 1.77 6.49
C LEU A 206 -10.56 2.33 7.88
N ASP A 207 -10.77 1.47 8.87
CA ASP A 207 -11.00 1.83 10.28
C ASP A 207 -9.77 2.48 10.93
N THR A 208 -8.56 2.16 10.45
CA THR A 208 -7.31 2.73 10.99
C THR A 208 -6.94 4.09 10.39
N VAL A 209 -7.58 4.48 9.28
CA VAL A 209 -7.24 5.69 8.52
C VAL A 209 -7.56 6.95 9.35
N PRO A 210 -6.57 7.81 9.61
CA PRO A 210 -6.83 9.11 10.22
C PRO A 210 -7.37 10.09 9.15
N TRP A 211 -8.68 10.06 8.90
CA TRP A 211 -9.36 10.80 7.83
C TRP A 211 -9.20 12.34 7.86
N GLY A 212 -8.66 12.90 8.95
CA GLY A 212 -8.28 14.32 9.05
C GLY A 212 -6.83 14.62 8.61
N GLU A 213 -5.97 13.60 8.52
CA GLU A 213 -4.54 13.73 8.23
C GLU A 213 -4.20 13.32 6.79
N ILE A 214 -4.95 12.35 6.25
CA ILE A 214 -4.77 11.87 4.87
C ILE A 214 -6.09 11.82 4.11
N SER A 215 -5.99 11.91 2.78
CA SER A 215 -7.16 11.86 1.90
C SER A 215 -6.86 11.20 0.56
N PHE A 216 -7.92 10.77 -0.10
CA PHE A 216 -7.90 10.16 -1.41
C PHE A 216 -8.81 10.95 -2.36
N THR A 217 -8.51 10.98 -3.66
CA THR A 217 -9.43 11.57 -4.65
C THR A 217 -10.40 10.52 -5.17
N VAL A 218 -9.89 9.42 -5.73
CA VAL A 218 -10.67 8.25 -6.15
C VAL A 218 -10.17 7.01 -5.40
N MET A 219 -11.10 6.15 -4.98
CA MET A 219 -10.78 4.87 -4.37
C MET A 219 -11.53 3.76 -5.12
N ALA A 220 -10.82 2.69 -5.49
CA ALA A 220 -11.37 1.40 -5.84
C ALA A 220 -11.14 0.46 -4.64
N ILE A 221 -12.22 -0.06 -4.07
CA ILE A 221 -12.19 -0.91 -2.87
C ILE A 221 -12.91 -2.22 -3.22
N GLU A 222 -12.24 -3.36 -3.05
CA GLU A 222 -12.87 -4.68 -3.17
C GLU A 222 -13.56 -5.03 -1.85
N HIS A 223 -14.88 -5.25 -1.84
CA HIS A 223 -15.62 -5.64 -0.64
C HIS A 223 -16.95 -6.32 -0.97
N THR A 224 -17.28 -7.39 -0.26
CA THR A 224 -18.46 -8.23 -0.54
C THR A 224 -19.80 -7.58 -0.19
N THR A 225 -19.85 -6.76 0.88
CA THR A 225 -21.09 -6.18 1.38
C THR A 225 -21.15 -4.71 0.99
N GLN A 226 -22.05 -4.33 0.08
CA GLN A 226 -22.04 -2.95 -0.41
C GLN A 226 -22.50 -1.92 0.65
N ASP A 227 -23.54 -2.24 1.42
CA ASP A 227 -24.27 -1.26 2.22
C ASP A 227 -23.46 -0.69 3.40
N ASP A 228 -22.61 -1.50 4.04
CA ASP A 228 -21.77 -1.08 5.15
C ASP A 228 -20.62 -0.18 4.67
N LEU A 229 -19.92 -0.58 3.61
CA LEU A 229 -18.84 0.21 3.01
C LEU A 229 -19.33 1.56 2.47
N VAL A 230 -20.45 1.56 1.74
CA VAL A 230 -21.01 2.80 1.18
C VAL A 230 -21.40 3.77 2.29
N SER A 231 -22.12 3.29 3.31
CA SER A 231 -22.51 4.12 4.46
C SER A 231 -21.30 4.64 5.24
N TYR A 232 -20.28 3.80 5.42
CA TYR A 232 -19.04 4.15 6.12
C TYR A 232 -18.28 5.28 5.43
N LEU A 233 -18.12 5.20 4.11
CA LEU A 233 -17.37 6.17 3.32
C LEU A 233 -18.18 7.45 3.04
N ASP A 234 -19.51 7.37 2.92
CA ASP A 234 -20.38 8.54 2.75
C ASP A 234 -20.27 9.53 3.92
N GLN A 235 -20.26 8.99 5.16
CA GLN A 235 -20.06 9.77 6.39
C GLN A 235 -18.70 10.48 6.44
N ARG A 236 -17.72 10.01 5.65
CA ARG A 236 -16.37 10.57 5.53
C ARG A 236 -16.20 11.48 4.31
N GLY A 237 -17.28 11.76 3.59
CA GLY A 237 -17.29 12.67 2.46
C GLY A 237 -16.93 12.02 1.12
N TYR A 238 -17.04 10.69 1.01
CA TYR A 238 -16.81 9.97 -0.23
C TYR A 238 -18.12 9.44 -0.80
N GLN A 239 -18.41 9.80 -2.04
CA GLN A 239 -19.61 9.36 -2.76
C GLN A 239 -19.32 8.06 -3.52
N HIS A 240 -20.19 7.07 -3.38
CA HIS A 240 -20.20 5.88 -4.24
C HIS A 240 -20.70 6.24 -5.64
N VAL A 241 -19.95 5.90 -6.68
CA VAL A 241 -20.26 6.26 -8.08
C VAL A 241 -20.46 5.04 -9.00
N GLY A 242 -20.32 3.83 -8.47
CA GLY A 242 -20.65 2.59 -9.15
C GLY A 242 -19.95 1.39 -8.54
N SER A 243 -20.44 0.21 -8.89
CA SER A 243 -19.81 -1.06 -8.55
C SER A 243 -19.89 -2.07 -9.70
N PHE A 244 -18.98 -3.03 -9.70
CA PHE A 244 -19.00 -4.21 -10.55
C PHE A 244 -18.54 -5.41 -9.72
N LEU A 245 -19.42 -6.39 -9.51
CA LEU A 245 -19.17 -7.47 -8.54
C LEU A 245 -18.81 -6.91 -7.16
N GLU A 246 -17.62 -7.19 -6.67
CA GLU A 246 -17.11 -6.75 -5.36
C GLU A 246 -16.28 -5.45 -5.47
N ASP A 247 -16.06 -4.93 -6.67
CA ASP A 247 -15.32 -3.69 -6.89
C ASP A 247 -16.22 -2.46 -6.75
N HIS A 248 -15.94 -1.61 -5.77
CA HIS A 248 -16.68 -0.39 -5.51
C HIS A 248 -15.82 0.86 -5.78
N ILE A 249 -16.36 1.82 -6.54
CA ILE A 249 -15.69 3.09 -6.81
C ILE A 249 -16.28 4.20 -5.96
N PHE A 250 -15.39 4.94 -5.28
CA PHE A 250 -15.68 6.10 -4.49
C PHE A 250 -14.90 7.32 -4.95
N VAL A 251 -15.51 8.50 -4.87
CA VAL A 251 -14.85 9.77 -5.14
C VAL A 251 -15.09 10.75 -4.00
N ASN A 252 -14.08 11.55 -3.66
CA ASN A 252 -14.20 12.58 -2.65
C ASN A 252 -15.14 13.69 -3.14
N LYS A 253 -16.21 13.98 -2.39
CA LYS A 253 -17.23 15.00 -2.72
C LYS A 253 -16.66 16.41 -2.94
N LYS A 254 -15.45 16.70 -2.45
CA LYS A 254 -14.76 17.98 -2.63
C LYS A 254 -14.00 18.10 -3.96
N ASN A 255 -13.76 16.98 -4.64
CA ASN A 255 -12.94 16.89 -5.86
C ASN A 255 -13.78 16.63 -7.14
N ILE A 256 -15.10 16.54 -6.99
CA ILE A 256 -16.10 16.49 -8.07
C ILE A 256 -16.46 17.92 -8.49
#